data_AF-A0A4P2Q8S4-F1
#
_entry.id   AF-A0A4P2Q8S4-F1
#
_cell.length_a   1.000
_cell.length_b   1.000
_cell.length_c   1.000
_cell.angle_alpha   90.00
_cell.angle_beta   90.00
_cell.angle_gamma   90.00
#
_symmetry.space_group_name_H-M   'P 1'
#
loop_
_entity.id
_entity.type
_entity.pdbx_description
1 polymer ?
#
loop_
_entity_poly.entity_id
_entity_poly.type
_entity_poly.pdbx_seq_one_letter_code
_entity_poly.pdbx_strand_id
1 'polypeptide(L)'
;MGKVGLHLERPGSAHVMVLDREGEQFESSECDLRRCLSAGVDVSFQWWFEEDHSVYCRVRREECVDVVELGMEGCSEDELRVIGEALCERFVSGGSVSVGLVFDPCGLSEDYDWDLFFLRGEVLDWSSVRFGLPKMIGVSGASWERMWNLPVCTVAAFDTGLRVISNSSSVS
;
A
#
# COMPACT_ATOMS: atom_id res chain seq x y z
N MET A 1 -16.64 9.55 -20.58
CA MET A 1 -15.49 8.62 -20.61
C MET A 1 -14.29 9.35 -20.00
N GLY A 2 -14.26 9.45 -18.68
CA GLY A 2 -13.06 9.86 -17.94
C GLY A 2 -12.38 8.58 -17.45
N LYS A 3 -11.04 8.51 -17.54
CA LYS A 3 -10.31 7.47 -16.82
C LYS A 3 -10.60 7.68 -15.33
N VAL A 4 -11.28 6.73 -14.70
CA VAL A 4 -11.32 6.61 -13.24
C VAL A 4 -9.87 6.50 -12.79
N GLY A 5 -9.40 7.48 -12.03
CA GLY A 5 -8.02 7.58 -11.61
C GLY A 5 -7.93 8.29 -10.27
N LEU A 6 -6.88 8.01 -9.52
CA LEU A 6 -6.59 8.72 -8.29
C LEU A 6 -5.99 10.08 -8.64
N HIS A 7 -6.59 11.13 -8.07
CA HIS A 7 -6.19 12.52 -8.24
C HIS A 7 -5.58 13.02 -6.94
N LEU A 8 -4.49 13.79 -7.04
CA LEU A 8 -3.85 14.38 -5.87
C LEU A 8 -4.61 15.63 -5.39
N GLU A 9 -5.08 16.43 -6.34
CA GLU A 9 -5.93 17.58 -6.08
C GLU A 9 -7.38 17.12 -5.94
N ARG A 10 -8.10 17.66 -4.95
CA ARG A 10 -9.53 17.37 -4.80
C ARG A 10 -10.28 17.88 -6.04
N PRO A 11 -11.15 17.07 -6.68
CA PRO A 11 -11.94 17.51 -7.82
C PRO A 11 -12.68 18.81 -7.54
N GLY A 12 -12.54 19.80 -8.42
CA GLY A 12 -13.14 21.13 -8.23
C GLY A 12 -12.31 22.09 -7.37
N SER A 13 -11.21 21.64 -6.77
CA SER A 13 -10.21 22.46 -6.06
C SER A 13 -8.89 22.51 -6.83
N ALA A 14 -8.03 23.48 -6.49
CA ALA A 14 -6.63 23.58 -6.95
C ALA A 14 -5.64 23.22 -5.83
N HIS A 15 -6.12 22.52 -4.80
CA HIS A 15 -5.38 22.23 -3.59
C HIS A 15 -5.30 20.73 -3.31
N VAL A 16 -4.20 20.36 -2.67
CA VAL A 16 -3.99 19.04 -2.09
C VAL A 16 -4.40 19.10 -0.63
N MET A 17 -5.08 18.06 -0.16
CA MET A 17 -5.46 17.95 1.25
C MET A 17 -4.37 17.18 2.02
N VAL A 18 -3.74 17.86 2.97
CA VAL A 18 -2.69 17.32 3.84
C VAL A 18 -3.25 17.19 5.26
N LEU A 19 -2.77 16.19 5.99
CA LEU A 19 -3.14 15.95 7.37
C LEU A 19 -1.94 16.19 8.28
N ASP A 20 -2.20 16.80 9.43
CA ASP A 20 -1.21 16.90 10.49
C ASP A 20 -1.17 15.63 11.37
N ARG A 21 -0.45 15.70 12.49
CA ARG A 21 -0.29 14.57 13.43
C ARG A 21 -1.55 14.26 14.24
N GLU A 22 -2.46 15.22 14.36
CA GLU A 22 -3.74 15.06 15.05
C GLU A 22 -4.83 14.59 14.07
N GLY A 23 -4.52 14.53 12.78
CA GLY A 23 -5.45 14.17 11.71
C GLY A 23 -6.28 15.36 11.20
N GLU A 24 -5.92 16.59 11.60
CA GLU A 24 -6.57 17.79 11.09
C GLU A 24 -6.17 18.03 9.63
N GLN A 25 -7.17 18.29 8.78
CA GLN A 25 -6.99 18.51 7.35
C GLN A 25 -6.77 19.98 7.03
N PHE A 26 -5.81 20.28 6.17
CA PHE A 26 -5.57 21.61 5.64
C PHE A 26 -5.20 21.58 4.16
N GLU A 27 -5.51 22.67 3.47
CA GLU A 27 -5.16 22.85 2.06
C GLU A 27 -3.68 23.18 1.90
N SER A 28 -3.05 22.56 0.91
CA SER A 28 -1.66 22.78 0.54
C SER A 28 -1.49 22.77 -0.98
N SER A 29 -0.30 23.13 -1.44
CA SER A 29 0.07 23.01 -2.85
C SER A 29 0.76 21.67 -3.13
N GLU A 30 0.60 21.15 -4.34
CA GLU A 30 1.36 19.97 -4.78
C GLU A 30 2.88 20.21 -4.68
N CYS A 31 3.34 21.44 -4.94
CA CYS A 31 4.75 21.80 -4.86
C CYS A 31 5.30 21.65 -3.43
N ASP A 32 4.54 22.08 -2.43
CA ASP A 32 4.93 21.99 -1.03
C ASP A 32 4.91 20.54 -0.54
N LEU A 33 3.89 19.76 -0.93
CA LEU A 33 3.86 18.32 -0.64
C LEU A 33 5.10 17.62 -1.23
N ARG A 34 5.42 17.85 -2.50
CA ARG A 34 6.61 17.29 -3.15
C ARG A 34 7.91 17.71 -2.44
N ARG A 35 7.99 18.94 -1.95
CA ARG A 35 9.14 19.43 -1.18
C ARG A 35 9.29 18.67 0.14
N CYS A 36 8.19 18.45 0.87
CA CYS A 36 8.22 17.67 2.11
C CYS A 36 8.64 16.21 1.88
N LEU A 37 8.07 15.56 0.85
CA LEU A 37 8.44 14.19 0.47
C LEU A 37 9.92 14.09 0.08
N SER A 38 10.42 15.05 -0.70
CA SER A 38 11.84 15.08 -1.11
C SER A 38 12.78 15.29 0.08
N ALA A 39 12.32 16.02 1.10
CA ALA A 39 13.05 16.22 2.35
C ALA A 39 12.99 15.01 3.29
N GLY A 40 12.20 13.97 2.98
CA GLY A 40 12.02 12.79 3.83
C GLY A 40 11.22 13.08 5.09
N VAL A 41 10.35 14.10 5.05
CA VAL A 41 9.44 14.41 6.14
C VAL A 41 8.30 13.39 6.12
N ASP A 42 7.88 12.93 7.30
CA ASP A 42 6.66 12.13 7.46
C ASP A 42 5.45 13.01 7.13
N VAL A 43 4.71 12.63 6.08
CA VAL A 43 3.57 13.39 5.58
C VAL A 43 2.38 12.49 5.33
N SER A 44 1.22 12.94 5.81
CA SER A 44 -0.08 12.35 5.52
C SER A 44 -0.89 13.27 4.60
N PHE A 45 -1.57 12.72 3.62
CA PHE A 45 -2.38 13.44 2.64
C PHE A 45 -3.46 12.55 2.03
N GLN A 46 -4.31 13.11 1.17
CA GLN A 46 -5.40 12.37 0.51
C GLN A 46 -5.24 12.30 -1.00
N TRP A 47 -5.55 11.13 -1.55
CA TRP A 47 -5.88 10.95 -2.97
C TRP A 47 -7.39 10.95 -3.14
N TRP A 48 -7.88 11.30 -4.32
CA TRP A 48 -9.31 11.46 -4.60
C TRP A 48 -9.71 10.65 -5.82
N PHE A 49 -10.80 9.89 -5.71
CA PHE A 49 -11.50 9.35 -6.89
C PHE A 49 -12.53 10.35 -7.39
N GLU A 50 -13.30 10.91 -6.46
CA GLU A 50 -14.37 11.88 -6.70
C GLU A 50 -14.38 12.92 -5.57
N GLU A 51 -15.18 13.99 -5.68
CA GLU A 51 -15.16 15.14 -4.74
C GLU A 51 -15.37 14.76 -3.26
N ASP A 52 -16.13 13.70 -3.00
CA ASP A 52 -16.48 13.21 -1.65
C ASP A 52 -15.89 11.82 -1.34
N HIS A 53 -15.00 11.31 -2.21
CA HIS A 53 -14.40 9.99 -2.03
C HIS A 53 -12.87 10.08 -2.12
N SER A 54 -12.23 9.92 -0.96
CA SER A 54 -10.77 10.02 -0.82
C SER A 54 -10.16 8.75 -0.22
N VAL A 55 -8.88 8.56 -0.51
CA VAL A 55 -8.02 7.51 0.04
C VAL A 55 -6.90 8.19 0.81
N TYR A 56 -6.81 7.88 2.10
CA TYR A 56 -5.71 8.37 2.93
C TYR A 56 -4.38 7.79 2.45
N CYS A 57 -3.32 8.59 2.46
CA CYS A 57 -1.97 8.17 2.15
C CYS A 57 -1.01 8.77 3.17
N ARG A 58 -0.11 7.95 3.70
CA ARG A 58 1.02 8.40 4.51
C ARG A 58 2.32 7.93 3.87
N VAL A 59 3.30 8.83 3.85
CA VAL A 59 4.66 8.51 3.46
C VAL A 59 5.57 8.87 4.62
N ARG A 60 6.25 7.85 5.17
CA ARG A 60 7.26 8.00 6.23
C ARG A 60 8.57 7.37 5.79
N ARG A 61 9.68 7.74 6.45
CA ARG A 61 11.00 7.18 6.15
C ARG A 61 11.53 6.42 7.36
N GLU A 62 11.86 5.15 7.16
CA GLU A 62 12.44 4.25 8.16
C GLU A 62 13.69 3.58 7.62
N GLU A 63 14.79 3.55 8.39
CA GLU A 63 16.00 2.79 8.05
C GLU A 63 16.50 2.98 6.59
N CYS A 64 16.33 4.20 6.03
CA CYS A 64 16.63 4.60 4.64
C CYS A 64 15.66 4.13 3.54
N VAL A 65 14.48 3.63 3.92
CA VAL A 65 13.40 3.22 3.02
C VAL A 65 12.20 4.14 3.20
N ASP A 66 11.55 4.51 2.10
CA ASP A 66 10.26 5.20 2.14
C ASP A 66 9.14 4.16 2.29
N VAL A 67 8.37 4.26 3.36
CA VAL A 67 7.18 3.45 3.65
C VAL A 67 5.95 4.24 3.22
N VAL A 68 5.13 3.63 2.35
CA VAL A 68 3.89 4.23 1.83
C VAL A 68 2.70 3.40 2.34
N GLU A 69 1.81 4.05 3.09
CA GLU A 69 0.64 3.43 3.73
C GLU A 69 -0.63 4.05 3.14
N LEU A 70 -1.62 3.22 2.81
CA LEU A 70 -2.90 3.67 2.25
C LEU A 70 -4.07 3.25 3.14
N GLY A 71 -4.92 4.21 3.50
CA GLY A 71 -6.19 3.96 4.19
C GLY A 71 -7.30 3.78 3.17
N MET A 72 -7.82 2.56 3.06
CA MET A 72 -8.77 2.14 2.02
C MET A 72 -10.21 1.98 2.55
N GLU A 73 -10.51 2.53 3.72
CA GLU A 73 -11.86 2.47 4.30
C GLU A 73 -12.88 3.15 3.36
N GLY A 74 -13.99 2.47 3.12
CA GLY A 74 -15.07 2.98 2.27
C GLY A 74 -14.86 2.81 0.76
N CYS A 75 -13.72 2.30 0.29
CA CYS A 75 -13.52 1.99 -1.13
C CYS A 75 -14.42 0.83 -1.58
N SER A 76 -14.99 0.93 -2.78
CA SER A 76 -15.71 -0.15 -3.45
C SER A 76 -14.77 -1.26 -3.94
N GLU A 77 -15.31 -2.44 -4.25
CA GLU A 77 -14.51 -3.56 -4.79
C GLU A 77 -13.78 -3.20 -6.09
N ASP A 78 -14.41 -2.39 -6.96
CA ASP A 78 -13.79 -1.93 -8.20
C ASP A 78 -12.64 -0.95 -7.96
N GLU A 79 -12.78 -0.02 -7.00
CA GLU A 79 -11.71 0.91 -6.62
C GLU A 79 -10.54 0.18 -5.97
N LEU A 80 -10.84 -0.76 -5.06
CA LEU A 80 -9.83 -1.63 -4.46
C LEU A 80 -9.08 -2.44 -5.53
N ARG A 81 -9.79 -2.94 -6.55
CA ARG A 81 -9.16 -3.64 -7.67
C ARG A 81 -8.22 -2.72 -8.45
N VAL A 82 -8.65 -1.48 -8.77
CA VAL A 82 -7.83 -0.49 -9.48
C VAL A 82 -6.60 -0.08 -8.66
N ILE A 83 -6.74 0.15 -7.35
CA ILE A 83 -5.63 0.44 -6.43
C ILE A 83 -4.65 -0.73 -6.43
N GLY A 84 -5.15 -1.95 -6.23
CA GLY A 84 -4.34 -3.16 -6.19
C GLY A 84 -3.53 -3.35 -7.48
N GLU A 85 -4.18 -3.21 -8.64
CA GLU A 85 -3.52 -3.30 -9.96
C GLU A 85 -2.43 -2.22 -10.13
N ALA A 86 -2.70 -0.97 -9.73
CA ALA A 86 -1.73 0.12 -9.82
C ALA A 86 -0.51 -0.10 -8.89
N LEU A 87 -0.75 -0.58 -7.66
CA LEU A 87 0.32 -0.91 -6.71
C LEU A 87 1.17 -2.09 -7.20
N CYS A 88 0.52 -3.14 -7.75
CA CYS A 88 1.22 -4.25 -8.42
C CYS A 88 2.15 -3.74 -9.50
N GLU A 89 1.61 -2.97 -10.45
CA GLU A 89 2.36 -2.47 -11.59
C GLU A 89 3.53 -1.59 -11.13
N ARG A 90 3.30 -0.72 -10.14
CA ARG A 90 4.35 0.13 -9.57
C ARG A 90 5.43 -0.68 -8.86
N PHE A 91 5.05 -1.70 -8.10
CA PHE A 91 5.98 -2.58 -7.40
C PHE A 91 6.84 -3.37 -8.40
N VAL A 92 6.21 -3.99 -9.40
CA VAL A 92 6.90 -4.79 -10.43
C VAL A 92 7.80 -3.91 -11.30
N SER A 93 7.33 -2.74 -11.73
CA SER A 93 8.13 -1.80 -12.53
C SER A 93 9.23 -1.10 -11.73
N GLY A 94 9.07 -1.01 -10.40
CA GLY A 94 10.06 -0.42 -9.49
C GLY A 94 11.36 -1.20 -9.36
N GLY A 95 11.39 -2.48 -9.78
CA GLY A 95 12.60 -3.29 -9.81
C GLY A 95 13.28 -3.40 -8.44
N SER A 96 14.56 -3.01 -8.36
CA SER A 96 15.39 -3.12 -7.15
C SER A 96 15.15 -2.03 -6.09
N VAL A 97 14.25 -1.09 -6.33
CA VAL A 97 14.01 0.06 -5.43
C VAL A 97 12.99 -0.26 -4.34
N SER A 98 12.10 -1.22 -4.59
CA SER A 98 11.08 -1.63 -3.63
C SER A 98 11.56 -2.79 -2.75
N VAL A 99 11.37 -2.68 -1.44
CA VAL A 99 11.72 -3.75 -0.49
C VAL A 99 10.57 -4.75 -0.34
N GLY A 100 9.33 -4.24 -0.29
CA GLY A 100 8.14 -5.04 -0.10
C GLY A 100 6.85 -4.34 -0.54
N LEU A 101 5.77 -5.11 -0.59
CA LEU A 101 4.39 -4.66 -0.84
C LEU A 101 3.46 -5.49 0.03
N VAL A 102 2.52 -4.86 0.71
CA VAL A 102 1.38 -5.53 1.36
C VAL A 102 0.13 -4.81 0.91
N PHE A 103 -0.84 -5.58 0.41
CA PHE A 103 -2.14 -5.07 0.05
C PHE A 103 -3.20 -5.83 0.83
N ASP A 104 -3.72 -5.17 1.86
CA ASP A 104 -4.69 -5.71 2.80
C ASP A 104 -5.87 -4.76 2.99
N PRO A 105 -6.80 -4.70 2.02
CA PRO A 105 -7.92 -3.76 2.09
C PRO A 105 -8.94 -4.11 3.17
N CYS A 106 -8.82 -5.28 3.80
CA CYS A 106 -9.74 -5.72 4.86
C CYS A 106 -9.12 -5.60 6.26
N GLY A 107 -7.87 -5.14 6.37
CA GLY A 107 -7.17 -4.99 7.67
C GLY A 107 -6.95 -6.32 8.41
N LEU A 108 -6.96 -7.47 7.72
CA LEU A 108 -6.84 -8.78 8.37
C LEU A 108 -5.45 -9.04 8.96
N SER A 109 -4.46 -8.25 8.53
CA SER A 109 -3.07 -8.32 8.92
C SER A 109 -2.58 -7.01 9.56
N GLU A 110 -3.48 -6.18 10.09
CA GLU A 110 -3.12 -4.90 10.73
C GLU A 110 -2.25 -5.07 11.99
N ASP A 111 -2.45 -6.16 12.74
CA ASP A 111 -1.66 -6.48 13.94
C ASP A 111 -0.23 -6.94 13.60
N TYR A 112 0.07 -7.15 12.31
CA TYR A 112 1.41 -7.55 11.87
C TYR A 112 2.33 -6.36 11.74
N ASP A 113 3.47 -6.45 12.43
CA ASP A 113 4.58 -5.53 12.23
C ASP A 113 5.33 -5.90 10.94
N TRP A 114 4.83 -5.34 9.83
CA TRP A 114 5.45 -5.49 8.51
C TRP A 114 6.84 -4.86 8.43
N ASP A 115 7.16 -3.88 9.29
CA ASP A 115 8.48 -3.26 9.33
C ASP A 115 9.52 -4.26 9.87
N LEU A 116 9.20 -5.02 10.92
CA LEU A 116 10.07 -6.11 11.39
C LEU A 116 10.34 -7.15 10.29
N PHE A 117 9.33 -7.48 9.49
CA PHE A 117 9.48 -8.44 8.40
C PHE A 117 10.36 -7.89 7.25
N PHE A 118 10.00 -6.73 6.69
CA PHE A 118 10.67 -6.21 5.50
C PHE A 118 12.03 -5.59 5.82
N LEU A 119 12.11 -4.79 6.88
CA LEU A 119 13.31 -4.01 7.21
C LEU A 119 14.30 -4.85 8.03
N ARG A 120 13.83 -5.57 9.05
CA ARG A 120 14.70 -6.34 9.95
C ARG A 120 14.90 -7.80 9.58
N GLY A 121 14.11 -8.32 8.65
CA GLY A 121 14.23 -9.69 8.17
C GLY A 121 13.81 -10.74 9.19
N GLU A 122 12.92 -10.37 10.12
CA GLU A 122 12.31 -11.34 11.03
C GLU A 122 11.47 -12.35 10.25
N VAL A 123 11.41 -13.59 10.73
CA VAL A 123 10.62 -14.64 10.08
C VAL A 123 9.17 -14.48 10.49
N LEU A 124 8.27 -14.39 9.51
CA LEU A 124 6.83 -14.37 9.77
C LEU A 124 6.36 -15.72 10.32
N ASP A 125 5.74 -15.71 11.48
CA ASP A 125 4.94 -16.83 11.95
C ASP A 125 3.53 -16.76 11.35
N TRP A 126 3.36 -17.37 10.18
CA TRP A 126 2.06 -17.42 9.49
C TRP A 126 0.97 -18.16 10.28
N SER A 127 1.33 -18.98 11.27
CA SER A 127 0.35 -19.66 12.14
C SER A 127 -0.29 -18.70 13.15
N SER A 128 0.38 -17.58 13.43
CA SER A 128 -0.13 -16.53 14.30
C SER A 128 -1.18 -15.64 13.62
N VAL A 129 -1.35 -15.74 12.29
CA VAL A 129 -2.24 -14.89 11.46
C VAL A 129 -3.68 -15.31 11.70
N ARG A 130 -4.16 -14.99 12.90
CA ARG A 130 -5.46 -15.42 13.43
C ARG A 130 -6.64 -14.84 12.66
N PHE A 131 -6.44 -13.72 11.98
CA PHE A 131 -7.51 -12.94 11.37
C PHE A 131 -7.55 -13.01 9.84
N GLY A 132 -6.51 -13.56 9.20
CA GLY A 132 -6.47 -13.81 7.77
C GLY A 132 -5.28 -13.14 7.08
N LEU A 133 -5.02 -13.58 5.86
CA LEU A 133 -3.87 -13.12 5.09
C LEU A 133 -4.20 -11.84 4.31
N PRO A 134 -3.20 -10.98 4.05
CA PRO A 134 -3.38 -9.89 3.10
C PRO A 134 -3.78 -10.46 1.73
N LYS A 135 -4.55 -9.71 0.94
CA LYS A 135 -4.91 -10.14 -0.43
C LYS A 135 -3.67 -10.33 -1.32
N MET A 136 -2.62 -9.54 -1.07
CA MET A 136 -1.37 -9.65 -1.82
C MET A 136 -0.17 -9.25 -0.97
N ILE A 137 0.96 -9.92 -1.22
CA ILE A 137 2.25 -9.61 -0.64
C ILE A 137 3.37 -9.74 -1.68
N GLY A 138 4.22 -8.73 -1.78
CA GLY A 138 5.38 -8.71 -2.66
C GLY A 138 6.67 -8.58 -1.89
N VAL A 139 7.70 -9.30 -2.33
CA VAL A 139 9.10 -9.05 -1.95
C VAL A 139 9.91 -8.89 -3.23
N SER A 140 10.94 -8.03 -3.20
CA SER A 140 11.89 -7.99 -4.32
C SER A 140 12.76 -9.26 -4.31
N GLY A 141 13.31 -9.61 -5.47
CA GLY A 141 14.07 -10.87 -5.65
C GLY A 141 15.22 -11.08 -4.67
N ALA A 142 15.84 -10.01 -4.15
CA ALA A 142 16.90 -10.08 -3.14
C ALA A 142 16.40 -10.60 -1.77
N SER A 143 15.09 -10.52 -1.52
CA SER A 143 14.45 -10.93 -0.26
C SER A 143 13.59 -12.19 -0.43
N TRP A 144 13.63 -12.85 -1.59
CA TRP A 144 12.81 -14.03 -1.91
C TRP A 144 12.91 -15.13 -0.87
N GLU A 145 14.11 -15.40 -0.37
CA GLU A 145 14.35 -16.47 0.60
C GLU A 145 13.57 -16.28 1.90
N ARG A 146 13.12 -15.05 2.22
CA ARG A 146 12.30 -14.75 3.40
C ARG A 146 10.84 -15.23 3.27
N MET A 147 10.41 -15.57 2.06
CA MET A 147 9.05 -16.04 1.75
C MET A 147 8.94 -17.58 1.74
N TRP A 148 9.92 -18.29 2.29
CA TRP A 148 10.02 -19.75 2.21
C TRP A 148 8.91 -20.51 2.95
N ASN A 149 8.21 -19.87 3.89
CA ASN A 149 7.17 -20.47 4.73
C ASN A 149 5.76 -19.94 4.43
N LEU A 150 5.54 -19.35 3.25
CA LEU A 150 4.23 -18.85 2.84
C LEU A 150 3.12 -19.92 2.92
N PRO A 151 1.88 -19.53 3.24
CA PRO A 151 0.72 -20.42 3.19
C PRO A 151 0.54 -21.05 1.80
N VAL A 152 0.08 -22.31 1.77
CA VAL A 152 -0.09 -23.12 0.55
C VAL A 152 -1.04 -22.47 -0.47
N CYS A 153 -1.96 -21.61 -0.04
CA CYS A 153 -2.87 -20.86 -0.91
C CYS A 153 -2.20 -19.69 -1.66
N THR A 154 -0.90 -19.49 -1.50
CA THR A 154 -0.19 -18.39 -2.14
C THR A 154 0.23 -18.76 -3.56
N VAL A 155 -0.17 -17.95 -4.53
CA VAL A 155 0.14 -18.16 -5.96
C VAL A 155 1.19 -17.15 -6.41
N ALA A 156 2.16 -17.62 -7.19
CA ALA A 156 3.11 -16.75 -7.87
C ALA A 156 2.38 -15.91 -8.93
N ALA A 157 2.41 -14.59 -8.77
CA ALA A 157 1.81 -13.68 -9.74
C ALA A 157 2.80 -13.31 -10.86
N PHE A 158 4.10 -13.24 -10.53
CA PHE A 158 5.15 -12.85 -11.46
C PHE A 158 6.50 -13.50 -11.10
N ASP A 159 7.42 -13.56 -12.07
CA ASP A 159 8.81 -14.01 -11.89
C ASP A 159 9.64 -13.06 -11.00
N THR A 160 9.07 -11.93 -10.57
CA THR A 160 9.74 -10.85 -9.82
C THR A 160 9.67 -10.99 -8.30
N GLY A 161 9.16 -12.10 -7.77
CA GLY A 161 9.00 -12.32 -6.31
C GLY A 161 7.66 -11.83 -5.73
N LEU A 162 6.78 -11.26 -6.56
CA LEU A 162 5.41 -10.91 -6.17
C LEU A 162 4.54 -12.17 -6.01
N ARG A 163 3.78 -12.22 -4.92
CA ARG A 163 2.89 -13.32 -4.55
C ARG A 163 1.49 -12.79 -4.27
N VAL A 164 0.51 -13.35 -4.96
CA VAL A 164 -0.90 -13.04 -4.72
C VAL A 164 -1.46 -14.17 -3.87
N ILE A 165 -2.05 -13.81 -2.73
CA ILE A 165 -2.71 -14.79 -1.90
C ILE A 165 -4.13 -14.88 -2.46
N SER A 166 -4.38 -15.93 -3.26
CA SER A 166 -5.73 -16.20 -3.72
C SER A 166 -6.49 -16.76 -2.54
N ASN A 167 -7.36 -15.95 -1.92
CA ASN A 167 -8.44 -16.50 -1.13
C ASN A 167 -9.37 -17.23 -2.09
N SER A 168 -9.17 -18.54 -2.26
CA SER A 168 -10.14 -19.40 -2.90
C SER A 168 -11.37 -19.49 -2.01
N SER A 169 -12.20 -18.45 -2.05
CA SER A 169 -13.58 -18.48 -1.62
C SER A 169 -14.46 -18.72 -2.83
N SER A 170 -14.24 -19.86 -3.50
CA SER A 170 -15.28 -20.51 -4.29
C SER A 170 -15.66 -21.80 -3.58
N VAL A 171 -16.37 -21.64 -2.47
CA VAL A 171 -17.34 -22.63 -2.03
C VAL A 171 -18.71 -22.02 -2.29
N SER A 172 -19.23 -22.30 -3.48
CA SER A 172 -20.65 -22.25 -3.81
C SER A 172 -21.03 -23.62 -4.34
#